data_AF-A0A2L2YMK5-F1
#
_entry.id   AF-A0A2L2YMK5-F1
#
_cell.length_a   1.000
_cell.length_b   1.000
_cell.length_c   1.000
_cell.angle_alpha   90.00
_cell.angle_beta   90.00
_cell.angle_gamma   90.00
#
_symmetry.space_group_name_H-M   'P 1'
#
loop_
_entity.id
_entity.type
_entity.pdbx_description
1 polymer ?
#
loop_
_entity_poly.entity_id
_entity_poly.type
_entity_poly.pdbx_seq_one_letter_code
_entity_poly.pdbx_strand_id
1 'polypeptide(L)'
;LVLVAAATELHTNDLRQSDLYNPDLFEGAILGFEPGDRTVIPYTQMRWLNNEIPYVIDTTLATQQALILSAMNDCHINTCLRFKQRTTERNYIKHFSGQGCYSYVGMITRGEQPLSLGPGDLYKGTIVHE
;
A
#
# COMPACT_ATOMS: atom_id res chain seq x y z
N LEU A 1 -12.03 -2.32 -4.28
CA LEU A 1 -11.22 -1.90 -3.12
C LEU A 1 -9.79 -2.26 -3.49
N VAL A 2 -9.09 -1.50 -4.34
CA VAL A 2 -8.76 -0.06 -4.26
C VAL A 2 -8.05 0.23 -2.94
N LEU A 3 -6.77 -0.14 -2.86
CA LEU A 3 -5.78 0.75 -2.25
C LEU A 3 -5.29 1.64 -3.40
N VAL A 4 -6.13 2.64 -3.69
CA VAL A 4 -5.75 3.92 -4.26
C VAL A 4 -6.75 4.86 -3.59
N ALA A 5 -6.48 5.20 -2.33
CA ALA A 5 -7.21 6.29 -1.70
C ALA A 5 -6.71 7.59 -2.35
N ALA A 6 -7.62 8.23 -3.08
CA ALA A 6 -7.40 9.47 -3.79
C ALA A 6 -6.78 10.54 -2.89
N ALA A 7 -5.90 11.33 -3.50
CA ALA A 7 -5.22 12.47 -2.92
C ALA A 7 -6.17 13.44 -2.20
N THR A 8 -5.82 13.79 -0.96
CA THR A 8 -6.16 15.03 -0.27
C THR A 8 -5.08 15.22 0.82
N GLU A 9 -4.21 16.22 0.87
CA GLU A 9 -3.97 17.45 0.11
C GLU A 9 -2.43 17.60 0.00
N LEU A 10 -1.85 17.55 -1.19
CA LEU A 10 -0.49 18.06 -1.39
C LEU A 10 -0.61 19.57 -1.52
N HIS A 11 -0.18 20.28 -0.47
CA HIS A 11 0.02 21.72 -0.52
C HIS A 11 0.84 22.04 -1.77
N THR A 12 0.29 22.95 -2.56
CA THR A 12 0.78 23.38 -3.86
C THR A 12 2.25 23.82 -3.80
N ASN A 13 3.16 23.04 -4.37
CA ASN A 13 4.08 23.45 -5.44
C ASN A 13 5.18 22.39 -5.63
N ASP A 14 5.42 22.08 -6.91
CA ASP A 14 6.59 21.38 -7.46
C ASP A 14 6.58 19.84 -7.50
N LEU A 15 5.83 19.30 -8.45
CA LEU A 15 5.78 17.87 -8.81
C LEU A 15 7.07 17.33 -9.48
N ARG A 16 8.17 18.09 -9.53
CA ARG A 16 9.42 17.66 -10.17
C ARG A 16 10.56 17.37 -9.20
N GLN A 17 10.33 17.52 -7.89
CA GLN A 17 11.40 17.40 -6.90
C GLN A 17 10.91 16.70 -5.62
N SER A 18 10.21 15.58 -5.74
CA SER A 18 9.91 14.73 -4.60
C SER A 18 10.68 13.42 -4.70
N ASP A 19 11.39 13.06 -3.63
CA ASP A 19 12.06 11.76 -3.41
C ASP A 19 11.07 10.56 -3.37
N LEU A 20 9.84 10.78 -3.86
CA LEU A 20 8.71 9.86 -3.93
C LEU A 20 8.41 9.44 -5.38
N TYR A 21 8.96 10.13 -6.38
CA TYR A 21 8.70 9.80 -7.79
C TYR A 21 9.68 8.72 -8.27
N ASN A 22 9.18 7.50 -8.43
CA ASN A 22 9.93 6.42 -9.05
C ASN A 22 9.56 6.27 -10.54
N PRO A 23 10.42 6.66 -11.50
CA PRO A 23 10.09 6.61 -12.93
C PRO A 23 9.92 5.18 -13.47
N ASP A 24 10.38 4.17 -12.75
CA ASP A 24 10.25 2.76 -13.12
C ASP A 24 8.90 2.14 -12.70
N LEU A 25 8.04 2.91 -12.03
CA LEU A 25 6.72 2.49 -11.57
C LEU A 25 5.59 3.22 -12.30
N PHE A 26 4.46 2.53 -12.50
CA PHE A 26 3.27 3.17 -13.04
C PHE A 26 2.75 4.23 -12.05
N GLU A 27 2.49 5.45 -12.54
CA GLU A 27 2.16 6.63 -11.73
C GLU A 27 3.17 6.95 -10.59
N GLY A 28 4.37 6.36 -10.63
CA GLY A 28 5.40 6.55 -9.61
C GLY A 28 5.26 5.69 -8.34
N ALA A 29 4.18 4.91 -8.20
CA ALA A 29 3.87 4.16 -6.97
C ALA A 29 3.30 2.74 -7.18
N ILE A 30 2.93 2.36 -8.42
CA ILE A 30 2.24 1.09 -8.70
C ILE A 30 3.17 0.06 -9.37
N LEU A 31 3.27 -1.12 -8.76
CA LEU A 31 3.97 -2.28 -9.32
C LEU A 31 3.08 -3.11 -10.26
N GLY A 32 3.67 -3.56 -11.38
CA GLY A 32 3.07 -4.56 -12.27
C GLY A 32 2.03 -4.05 -13.25
N PHE A 33 2.06 -2.75 -13.57
CA PHE A 33 1.20 -2.08 -14.55
C PHE A 33 2.03 -1.56 -15.73
N GLU A 34 1.55 -1.75 -16.95
CA GLU A 34 2.13 -1.22 -18.19
C GLU A 34 1.26 -0.06 -18.74
N PRO A 35 1.80 0.83 -19.61
CA PRO A 35 1.01 1.88 -20.24
C PRO A 35 -0.19 1.29 -21.03
N GLY A 36 -1.41 1.49 -20.53
CA GLY A 36 -2.66 0.98 -21.13
C GLY A 36 -3.54 0.16 -20.19
N ASP A 37 -3.03 -0.22 -19.01
CA ASP A 37 -3.81 -0.93 -18.00
C ASP A 37 -4.84 -0.01 -17.28
N ARG A 38 -5.98 -0.57 -16.88
CA ARG A 38 -7.07 0.18 -16.22
C ARG A 38 -6.79 0.33 -14.72
N THR A 39 -6.95 1.52 -14.14
CA THR A 39 -6.77 1.86 -12.71
C THR A 39 -7.76 1.18 -11.74
N VAL A 40 -8.59 0.25 -12.22
CA VAL A 40 -9.56 -0.50 -11.42
C VAL A 40 -9.33 -1.98 -11.64
N ILE A 41 -9.13 -2.74 -10.55
CA ILE A 41 -9.06 -4.20 -10.56
C ILE A 41 -10.36 -4.77 -11.14
N PRO A 42 -10.36 -5.27 -12.38
CA PRO A 42 -11.59 -5.73 -13.03
C PRO A 42 -11.92 -7.16 -12.60
N TYR A 43 -10.93 -7.91 -12.12
CA TYR A 43 -11.01 -9.32 -11.82
C TYR A 43 -11.25 -9.58 -10.33
N THR A 44 -12.32 -10.32 -10.01
CA THR A 44 -12.67 -10.67 -8.63
C THR A 44 -11.60 -11.52 -7.94
N GLN A 45 -10.81 -12.29 -8.71
CA GLN A 45 -9.73 -13.11 -8.15
C GLN A 45 -8.57 -12.27 -7.59
N MET A 46 -8.47 -11.01 -7.99
CA MET A 46 -7.45 -10.07 -7.52
C MET A 46 -7.93 -9.24 -6.31
N ARG A 47 -9.09 -9.59 -5.73
CA ARG A 47 -9.61 -8.96 -4.51
C ARG A 47 -9.29 -9.83 -3.30
N TRP A 48 -8.97 -9.18 -2.18
CA TRP A 48 -8.83 -9.86 -0.89
C TRP A 48 -10.15 -10.52 -0.47
N LEU A 49 -10.09 -11.81 -0.14
CA LEU A 49 -11.27 -12.58 0.26
C LEU A 49 -11.82 -12.05 1.58
N ASN A 50 -13.15 -12.00 1.70
CA ASN A 50 -13.86 -11.53 2.89
C ASN A 50 -13.48 -10.10 3.34
N ASN A 51 -12.89 -9.28 2.45
CA ASN A 51 -12.32 -7.97 2.79
C ASN A 51 -11.23 -8.05 3.87
N GLU A 52 -10.62 -9.22 4.08
CA GLU A 52 -9.55 -9.42 5.03
C GLU A 52 -8.19 -9.42 4.34
N ILE A 53 -7.28 -8.59 4.83
CA ILE A 53 -5.90 -8.46 4.37
C ILE A 53 -4.98 -9.00 5.46
N PRO A 54 -4.45 -10.23 5.30
CA PRO A 54 -3.39 -10.73 6.16
C PRO A 54 -2.12 -9.88 5.96
N TYR A 55 -1.47 -9.47 7.05
CA TYR A 55 -0.26 -8.67 6.98
C TYR A 55 0.82 -9.11 7.95
N VAL A 56 2.06 -8.73 7.62
CA VAL A 56 3.21 -8.72 8.51
C VAL A 56 3.88 -7.35 8.44
N ILE A 57 4.56 -6.95 9.51
CA ILE A 57 5.40 -5.75 9.56
C ILE A 57 6.84 -6.22 9.76
N ASP A 58 7.70 -5.91 8.80
CA ASP A 58 9.12 -6.24 8.87
C ASP A 58 9.80 -5.43 9.98
N THR A 59 10.85 -6.01 10.58
CA THR A 59 11.64 -5.37 11.64
C THR A 59 12.25 -4.04 11.23
N THR A 60 12.46 -3.81 9.93
CA THR A 60 12.90 -2.53 9.37
C THR A 60 11.95 -1.37 9.68
N LEU A 61 10.68 -1.63 10.04
CA LEU A 61 9.67 -0.64 10.39
C LEU A 61 9.30 -0.67 11.89
N ALA A 62 10.15 -1.25 12.74
CA ALA A 62 9.85 -1.40 14.17
C ALA A 62 9.50 -0.07 14.87
N THR A 63 10.14 1.03 14.48
CA THR A 63 9.87 2.36 15.07
C THR A 63 8.59 3.00 14.52
N GLN A 64 8.13 2.61 13.33
CA GLN A 64 6.90 3.10 12.69
C GLN A 64 5.68 2.18 12.91
N GLN A 65 5.85 1.04 13.60
CA GLN A 65 4.80 0.05 13.80
C GLN A 65 3.51 0.67 14.38
N ALA A 66 3.63 1.53 15.39
CA ALA A 66 2.45 2.19 16.00
C ALA A 66 1.69 3.06 15.00
N LEU A 67 2.40 3.76 14.11
CA LEU A 67 1.80 4.60 13.08
C LEU A 67 1.09 3.76 12.01
N ILE A 68 1.72 2.66 11.59
CA ILE A 68 1.13 1.70 10.64
C ILE A 68 -0.17 1.12 11.18
N LEU A 69 -0.17 0.68 12.45
CA LEU A 69 -1.36 0.16 13.11
C LEU A 69 -2.46 1.24 13.24
N SER A 70 -2.08 2.49 13.49
CA SER A 70 -3.02 3.61 13.53
C SER A 70 -3.68 3.86 12.16
N ALA A 71 -2.91 3.81 11.06
CA ALA A 71 -3.43 3.92 9.70
C ALA A 71 -4.39 2.76 9.36
N MET A 72 -4.02 1.52 9.71
CA MET A 72 -4.91 0.37 9.54
C MET A 72 -6.23 0.53 10.29
N ASN A 73 -6.19 1.10 11.50
CA ASN A 73 -7.40 1.36 12.29
C ASN A 73 -8.30 2.41 11.63
N ASP A 74 -7.75 3.45 10.99
CA ASP A 74 -8.55 4.40 10.22
C ASP A 74 -9.25 3.71 9.04
N CYS A 75 -8.57 2.78 8.36
CA CYS A 75 -9.21 1.95 7.34
C CYS A 75 -10.35 1.11 7.93
N HIS A 76 -10.21 0.57 9.15
CA HIS A 76 -11.28 -0.21 9.80
C HIS A 76 -12.50 0.65 10.12
N ILE A 77 -12.28 1.90 10.55
CA ILE A 77 -13.34 2.86 10.89
C ILE A 77 -14.10 3.30 9.65
N ASN A 78 -13.38 3.60 8.56
CA ASN A 78 -13.95 4.26 7.38
C ASN A 78 -14.40 3.29 6.28
N THR A 79 -14.01 2.01 6.36
CA THR A 79 -14.29 1.02 5.31
C THR A 79 -14.68 -0.35 5.88
N CYS A 80 -15.06 -1.28 5.00
CA CYS A 80 -15.27 -2.69 5.36
C CYS A 80 -13.97 -3.53 5.32
N LEU A 81 -12.80 -2.95 5.01
CA LEU A 81 -11.53 -3.67 5.01
C LEU A 81 -11.06 -3.97 6.42
N ARG A 82 -10.53 -5.17 6.62
CA ARG A 82 -9.99 -5.62 7.89
C ARG A 82 -8.56 -6.11 7.68
N PHE A 83 -7.65 -5.54 8.46
CA PHE A 83 -6.26 -5.98 8.52
C PHE A 83 -6.12 -6.97 9.65
N LYS A 84 -5.53 -8.13 9.39
CA LYS A 84 -5.28 -9.15 10.40
C LYS A 84 -3.83 -9.60 10.36
N GLN A 85 -3.25 -9.84 11.54
CA GLN A 85 -1.92 -10.43 11.64
C GLN A 85 -1.94 -11.79 10.93
N ARG A 86 -0.99 -11.98 10.02
CA ARG A 86 -0.86 -13.23 9.27
C ARG A 86 -0.54 -14.38 10.21
N THR A 87 -1.14 -15.54 9.94
CA THR A 87 -0.82 -16.81 10.59
C THR A 87 -0.32 -17.84 9.58
N THR A 88 -1.20 -18.29 8.68
CA THR A 88 -0.94 -19.38 7.72
C THR A 88 -1.32 -19.01 6.28
N GLU A 89 -1.85 -17.80 6.08
CA GLU A 89 -2.36 -17.36 4.79
C GLU A 89 -1.22 -17.33 3.76
N ARG A 90 -1.50 -17.90 2.58
CA ARG A 90 -0.55 -17.92 1.47
C ARG A 90 -0.29 -16.52 0.93
N ASN A 91 -1.36 -15.77 0.66
CA ASN A 91 -1.28 -14.40 0.16
C ASN A 91 -1.39 -13.43 1.33
N TYR A 92 -0.46 -12.48 1.41
CA TYR A 92 -0.40 -11.49 2.48
C TYR A 92 0.44 -10.29 2.07
N ILE A 93 0.27 -9.16 2.74
CA ILE A 93 1.09 -7.97 2.56
C ILE A 93 2.24 -7.97 3.57
N LYS A 94 3.46 -7.71 3.10
CA LYS A 94 4.63 -7.44 3.94
C LYS A 94 4.98 -5.96 3.84
N HIS A 95 4.77 -5.24 4.94
CA HIS A 95 5.25 -3.86 5.09
C HIS A 95 6.75 -3.91 5.41
N PHE A 96 7.57 -3.17 4.68
CA PHE A 96 9.00 -3.07 4.95
C PHE A 96 9.54 -1.69 4.54
N SER A 97 10.70 -1.31 5.06
CA SER A 97 11.34 -0.07 4.64
C SER A 97 12.21 -0.30 3.39
N GLY A 98 11.69 0.09 2.22
CA GLY A 98 12.40 0.04 0.94
C GLY A 98 12.85 1.43 0.48
N GLN A 99 13.19 1.59 -0.81
CA GLN A 99 13.45 2.90 -1.42
C GLN A 99 12.15 3.39 -2.08
N GLY A 100 11.59 4.50 -1.59
CA GLY A 100 10.29 5.02 -2.04
C GLY A 100 9.08 4.28 -1.45
N CYS A 101 7.89 4.83 -1.70
CA CYS A 101 6.61 4.20 -1.35
C CYS A 101 6.03 3.53 -2.59
N TYR A 102 5.68 2.25 -2.48
CA TYR A 102 5.07 1.51 -3.58
C TYR A 102 4.38 0.23 -3.12
N SER A 103 3.40 -0.19 -3.92
CA SER A 103 2.62 -1.40 -3.69
C SER A 103 2.13 -2.01 -5.00
N TYR A 104 1.66 -3.26 -4.96
CA TYR A 104 0.84 -3.80 -6.03
C TYR A 104 -0.63 -3.44 -5.78
N VAL A 105 -1.36 -3.17 -6.85
CA VAL A 105 -2.81 -2.94 -6.78
C VAL A 105 -3.54 -4.28 -6.62
N GLY A 106 -4.19 -4.48 -5.47
CA GLY A 106 -4.98 -5.68 -5.17
C GLY A 106 -4.19 -6.85 -4.61
N MET A 107 -4.79 -8.05 -4.64
CA MET A 107 -4.12 -9.30 -4.28
C MET A 107 -3.53 -9.94 -5.53
N ILE A 108 -2.21 -10.08 -5.61
CA ILE A 108 -1.53 -10.64 -6.80
C ILE A 108 -1.58 -12.18 -6.90
N THR A 109 -2.15 -12.89 -5.92
CA THR A 109 -2.28 -14.37 -5.88
C THR A 109 -0.97 -15.18 -5.96
N ARG A 110 0.18 -14.56 -5.65
CA ARG A 110 1.51 -15.17 -5.80
C ARG A 110 2.26 -15.38 -4.49
N GLY A 111 1.63 -15.15 -3.33
CA GLY A 111 2.26 -15.31 -2.03
C GLY A 111 2.45 -13.97 -1.31
N GLU A 112 3.63 -13.78 -0.72
CA GLU A 112 4.04 -12.50 -0.13
C GLU A 112 3.99 -11.39 -1.17
N GLN A 113 3.32 -10.29 -0.82
CA GLN A 113 3.24 -9.08 -1.60
C GLN A 113 3.97 -7.95 -0.85
N PRO A 114 5.06 -7.40 -1.39
CA PRO A 114 5.77 -6.29 -0.76
C PRO A 114 4.96 -5.00 -0.82
N LEU A 115 4.94 -4.26 0.29
CA LEU A 115 4.48 -2.87 0.40
C LEU A 115 5.64 -2.08 1.01
N SER A 116 6.29 -1.26 0.18
CA SER A 116 7.43 -0.46 0.60
C SER A 116 6.95 0.84 1.24
N LEU A 117 7.44 1.11 2.44
CA LEU A 117 7.28 2.36 3.16
C LEU A 117 8.66 2.99 3.30
N GLY A 118 9.06 3.76 2.29
CA GLY A 118 10.41 4.30 2.17
C GLY A 118 10.77 5.32 3.26
N PRO A 119 12.07 5.54 3.50
CA PRO A 119 12.54 6.58 4.40
C PRO A 119 12.19 7.95 3.81
N GLY A 120 11.24 8.59 4.47
CA GLY A 120 10.68 9.89 4.15
C GLY A 120 9.69 10.22 5.25
N ASP A 121 8.98 11.32 5.10
CA ASP A 121 7.91 11.72 6.01
C ASP A 121 6.73 10.72 5.97
N LEU A 122 6.92 9.57 6.63
CA LEU A 122 5.90 8.56 6.86
C LEU A 122 4.84 9.18 7.77
N TYR A 123 3.83 9.76 7.14
CA TYR A 123 2.62 10.20 7.80
C TYR A 123 1.53 9.16 7.59
N LYS A 124 0.53 9.22 8.46
CA LYS A 124 -0.64 8.34 8.42
C LYS A 124 -1.31 8.34 7.04
N GLY A 125 -1.36 9.49 6.37
CA GLY A 125 -1.93 9.64 5.02
C GLY A 125 -1.20 8.81 3.96
N THR A 126 0.14 8.79 3.98
CA THR A 126 0.95 7.98 3.04
C THR A 126 0.71 6.49 3.25
N ILE A 127 0.56 6.03 4.50
CA ILE A 127 0.30 4.62 4.81
C ILE A 127 -1.13 4.20 4.43
N VAL A 128 -2.09 5.12 4.46
CA VAL A 128 -3.47 4.85 3.98
C VAL A 128 -3.56 4.88 2.45
N HIS A 129 -2.68 5.63 1.80
CA HIS A 129 -2.60 5.71 0.35
C HIS A 129 -2.16 4.38 -0.26
N GLU A 130 -1.13 3.77 0.31
CA GLU A 130 -0.56 2.46 -0.06
C GLU A 130 -1.37 1.27 0.45
#